data_AF-A0A2V7YCL0-F1
#
_entry.id   AF-A0A2V7YCL0-F1
#
_cell.length_a   1.000
_cell.length_b   1.000
_cell.length_c   1.000
_cell.angle_alpha   90.00
_cell.angle_beta   90.00
_cell.angle_gamma   90.00
#
_symmetry.space_group_name_H-M   'P 1'
#
loop_
_entity.id
_entity.type
_entity.pdbx_description
1 polymer ?
#
loop_
_entity_poly.entity_id
_entity_poly.type
_entity_poly.pdbx_seq_one_letter_code
_entity_poly.pdbx_strand_id
1 'polypeptide(L)'
;MLTFVLLTAFTLADEMKLRSIVDVKISPDGERVAYVVSTPNLDTNQHDAALYVATWSRLSVGSAPAESRRYVENLRIFNTPLPHPNLRWSPDG
;
A
#
# COMPACT_ATOMS: atom_id res chain seq x y z
N MET A 1 -14.57 -13.58 -36.89
CA MET A 1 -13.96 -12.25 -36.65
C MET A 1 -13.06 -12.39 -35.43
N LEU A 2 -11.73 -12.31 -35.61
CA LEU A 2 -10.77 -12.44 -34.50
C LEU A 2 -10.40 -11.03 -34.01
N THR A 3 -10.62 -10.76 -32.72
CA THR A 3 -10.15 -9.52 -32.07
C THR A 3 -8.69 -9.69 -31.71
N PHE A 4 -7.80 -8.92 -32.35
CA PHE A 4 -6.42 -8.79 -31.92
C PHE A 4 -6.36 -7.81 -30.74
N VAL A 5 -5.83 -8.27 -29.61
CA VAL A 5 -5.47 -7.38 -28.49
C VAL A 5 -4.08 -6.81 -28.81
N LEU A 6 -4.01 -5.51 -29.06
CA LEU A 6 -2.74 -4.78 -29.10
C LEU A 6 -2.19 -4.70 -27.68
N LEU A 7 -1.16 -5.48 -27.38
CA LEU A 7 -0.40 -5.35 -26.14
C LEU A 7 0.55 -4.15 -26.28
N THR A 8 0.48 -3.21 -25.34
CA THR A 8 1.39 -2.07 -25.26
C THR A 8 2.70 -2.48 -24.58
N ALA A 9 3.84 -1.96 -25.06
CA ALA A 9 5.12 -2.15 -24.39
C ALA A 9 5.09 -1.51 -23.00
N PHE A 10 5.67 -2.20 -22.02
CA PHE A 10 5.81 -1.67 -20.66
C PHE A 10 6.84 -0.53 -20.65
N THR A 11 6.50 0.58 -20.00
CA THR A 11 7.33 1.78 -19.96
C THR A 11 7.69 2.18 -18.53
N LEU A 12 8.65 3.10 -18.38
CA LEU A 12 8.92 3.76 -17.09
C LEU A 12 7.64 4.38 -16.49
N ALA A 13 6.77 4.97 -17.33
CA ALA A 13 5.52 5.53 -16.83
C ALA A 13 4.57 4.48 -16.24
N ASP A 14 4.69 3.22 -16.64
CA ASP A 14 3.93 2.12 -16.06
C ASP A 14 4.54 1.63 -14.76
N GLU A 15 5.87 1.57 -14.69
CA GLU A 15 6.59 1.33 -13.44
C GLU A 15 6.22 2.36 -12.36
N MET A 16 6.17 3.65 -12.72
CA MET A 16 5.83 4.73 -11.79
C MET A 16 4.37 4.68 -11.29
N LYS A 17 3.50 3.87 -11.90
CA LYS A 17 2.12 3.63 -11.40
C LYS A 17 2.07 2.47 -10.40
N LEU A 18 3.12 1.66 -10.30
CA LEU A 18 3.15 0.53 -9.38
C LEU A 18 3.18 1.04 -7.94
N ARG A 19 2.40 0.37 -7.09
CA ARG A 19 2.36 0.64 -5.65
C ARG A 19 2.83 -0.60 -4.91
N SER A 20 3.67 -0.40 -3.91
CA SER A 20 4.14 -1.49 -3.05
C SER A 20 3.40 -1.44 -1.72
N ILE A 21 2.92 -2.61 -1.28
CA ILE A 21 2.41 -2.79 0.08
C ILE A 21 3.55 -3.28 0.95
N VAL A 22 3.84 -2.57 2.04
CA VAL A 22 4.91 -2.90 2.98
C VAL A 22 4.40 -2.80 4.43
N ASP A 23 5.14 -3.44 5.35
CA ASP A 23 4.88 -3.44 6.79
C ASP A 23 3.42 -3.79 7.18
N VAL A 24 2.97 -4.96 6.73
CA VAL A 24 1.62 -5.45 7.05
C VAL A 24 1.55 -5.97 8.48
N LYS A 25 0.52 -5.57 9.23
CA LYS A 25 0.22 -6.03 10.60
C LYS A 25 -1.25 -6.38 10.73
N ILE A 26 -1.53 -7.52 11.34
CA ILE A 26 -2.89 -7.95 11.70
C ILE A 26 -3.10 -7.65 13.19
N SER A 27 -4.26 -7.14 13.57
CA SER A 27 -4.62 -6.89 14.97
C SER A 27 -4.70 -8.20 15.76
N PRO A 28 -4.49 -8.19 17.09
CA PRO A 28 -4.57 -9.40 17.91
C PRO A 28 -5.91 -10.14 17.82
N ASP A 29 -7.01 -9.40 17.62
CA ASP A 29 -8.37 -9.94 17.43
C ASP A 29 -8.65 -10.45 16.01
N GLY A 30 -7.74 -10.21 15.05
CA GLY A 30 -7.87 -10.63 13.65
C GLY A 30 -8.83 -9.77 12.80
N GLU A 31 -9.51 -8.78 13.39
CA GLU A 31 -10.54 -8.00 12.69
C GLU A 31 -9.98 -6.86 11.84
N ARG A 32 -8.71 -6.48 12.03
CA ARG A 32 -8.10 -5.33 11.35
C ARG A 32 -6.73 -5.67 10.78
N VAL A 33 -6.43 -5.06 9.63
CA VAL A 33 -5.12 -5.12 8.98
C VAL A 33 -4.62 -3.70 8.75
N ALA A 34 -3.49 -3.35 9.34
CA ALA A 34 -2.75 -2.12 9.08
C ALA A 34 -1.64 -2.40 8.05
N TYR A 35 -1.48 -1.52 7.07
CA TYR A 35 -0.45 -1.66 6.05
C TYR A 35 -0.04 -0.31 5.46
N VAL A 36 1.19 -0.22 4.97
CA VAL A 36 1.70 0.98 4.30
C VAL A 36 1.67 0.78 2.79
N VAL A 37 1.13 1.75 2.06
CA VAL A 37 1.24 1.82 0.60
C VAL A 37 2.32 2.83 0.25
N SER A 38 3.32 2.37 -0.50
CA SER A 38 4.44 3.14 -1.03
C SER A 38 4.25 3.40 -2.52
N THR A 39 4.31 4.67 -2.94
CA THR A 39 4.17 5.10 -4.34
C THR A 39 5.43 5.85 -4.78
N PRO A 40 6.08 5.46 -5.89
CA PRO A 40 7.21 6.20 -6.44
C PRO A 40 6.83 7.66 -6.79
N ASN A 41 7.67 8.62 -6.40
CA ASN A 41 7.51 10.04 -6.73
C ASN A 41 8.78 10.55 -7.44
N LEU A 42 8.64 10.84 -8.74
CA LEU A 42 9.76 11.25 -9.59
C LEU A 42 10.29 12.64 -9.22
N ASP A 43 9.40 13.58 -8.90
CA ASP A 43 9.74 14.97 -8.64
C ASP A 43 10.65 15.11 -7.40
N THR A 44 10.42 14.25 -6.40
CA THR A 44 11.16 14.25 -5.13
C THR A 44 12.23 13.17 -5.04
N ASN A 45 12.31 12.28 -6.04
CA ASN A 45 13.16 11.09 -6.06
C ASN A 45 13.04 10.27 -4.76
N GLN A 46 11.81 10.13 -4.27
CA GLN A 46 11.46 9.44 -3.02
C GLN A 46 10.18 8.62 -3.22
N HIS A 47 9.82 7.84 -2.21
CA HIS A 47 8.51 7.20 -2.15
C HIS A 47 7.57 7.99 -1.23
N ASP A 48 6.39 8.32 -1.75
CA ASP A 48 5.28 8.82 -0.95
C ASP A 48 4.62 7.62 -0.25
N ALA A 49 4.44 7.73 1.07
CA ALA A 49 3.86 6.66 1.85
C ALA A 49 2.60 7.07 2.61
N ALA A 50 1.68 6.11 2.71
CA ALA A 50 0.41 6.28 3.39
C ALA A 50 0.05 5.04 4.20
N LEU A 51 -0.41 5.24 5.44
CA LEU A 51 -0.94 4.17 6.29
C LEU A 51 -2.42 3.97 6.02
N TYR A 52 -2.78 2.72 5.79
CA TYR A 52 -4.15 2.26 5.64
C TYR A 52 -4.47 1.27 6.76
N VAL A 53 -5.71 1.28 7.22
CA VAL A 53 -6.27 0.20 8.03
C VAL A 53 -7.55 -0.30 7.36
N ALA A 54 -7.63 -1.60 7.15
CA ALA A 54 -8.79 -2.30 6.61
C ALA A 54 -9.40 -3.21 7.69
N THR A 55 -10.71 -3.40 7.66
CA THR A 55 -11.40 -4.38 8.49
C THR A 55 -11.58 -5.69 7.74
N TRP A 56 -11.27 -6.83 8.36
CA TRP A 56 -11.24 -8.16 7.75
C TRP A 56 -12.59 -8.59 7.17
N SER A 57 -13.70 -8.34 7.87
CA SER A 57 -15.06 -8.62 7.40
C SER A 57 -15.47 -7.91 6.10
N ARG A 58 -14.67 -6.91 5.68
CA ARG A 58 -14.87 -6.10 4.48
C ARG A 58 -13.85 -6.40 3.37
N LEU A 59 -12.88 -7.28 3.62
CA LEU A 59 -11.92 -7.76 2.62
C LEU A 59 -12.52 -8.96 1.86
N SER A 60 -13.68 -8.78 1.20
CA SER A 60 -14.15 -9.77 0.22
C SER A 60 -13.27 -9.69 -1.02
N VAL A 61 -12.78 -10.83 -1.51
CA VAL A 61 -11.90 -10.94 -2.69
C VAL A 61 -12.52 -10.17 -3.87
N GLY A 62 -11.80 -9.15 -4.36
CA GLY A 62 -12.24 -8.29 -5.47
C GLY A 62 -12.87 -6.95 -5.06
N SER A 63 -13.01 -6.67 -3.76
CA SER A 63 -13.47 -5.36 -3.28
C SER A 63 -12.35 -4.33 -3.45
N ALA A 64 -12.67 -3.22 -4.10
CA ALA A 64 -11.75 -2.10 -4.32
C ALA A 64 -11.17 -1.60 -2.97
N PRO A 65 -10.03 -0.88 -2.97
CA PRO A 65 -9.48 -0.22 -1.78
C PRO A 65 -10.41 0.83 -1.13
N ALA A 66 -11.66 0.95 -1.60
CA ALA A 66 -12.71 1.82 -1.08
C ALA A 66 -13.10 1.54 0.39
N GLU A 67 -12.70 0.40 0.95
CA GLU A 67 -13.03 0.03 2.34
C GLU A 67 -11.84 0.14 3.30
N SER A 68 -10.64 0.46 2.81
CA SER A 68 -9.51 0.81 3.67
C SER A 68 -9.52 2.31 3.93
N ARG A 69 -9.67 2.67 5.20
CA ARG A 69 -9.60 4.08 5.60
C ARG A 69 -8.12 4.47 5.64
N ARG A 70 -7.77 5.54 4.92
CA ARG A 70 -6.46 6.19 5.03
C ARG A 70 -6.42 6.94 6.36
N TYR A 71 -5.46 6.61 7.22
CA TYR A 71 -5.36 7.19 8.57
C TYR A 71 -4.31 8.30 8.66
N VAL A 72 -3.21 8.18 7.92
CA VAL A 72 -2.12 9.16 7.97
C VAL A 72 -1.57 9.41 6.56
N GLU A 73 -1.33 10.68 6.26
CA GLU A 73 -0.68 11.16 5.03
C GLU A 73 0.75 11.65 5.36
N ASN A 74 1.65 11.63 4.38
CA ASN A 74 3.06 12.05 4.53
C ASN A 74 3.86 11.18 5.52
N LEU A 75 3.58 9.88 5.58
CA LEU A 75 4.50 8.98 6.27
C LEU A 75 5.82 8.98 5.49
N ARG A 76 6.94 9.19 6.18
CA ARG A 76 8.25 9.14 5.54
C ARG A 76 8.78 7.70 5.64
N ILE A 77 8.82 7.00 4.51
CA ILE A 77 9.63 5.78 4.41
C ILE A 77 11.07 6.28 4.28
N PHE A 78 11.81 6.26 5.39
CA PHE A 78 13.22 6.63 5.34
C PHE A 78 13.97 5.60 4.50
N ASN A 79 14.45 6.00 3.32
CA ASN A 79 15.42 5.25 2.53
C ASN A 79 16.87 5.43 3.05
N THR A 80 17.03 6.04 4.23
CA THR A 80 18.27 5.97 5.02
C THR A 80 18.26 4.62 5.72
N PRO A 81 19.37 3.84 5.77
CA PRO A 81 19.44 2.61 6.56
C PRO A 81 19.30 2.95 8.05
N LEU A 82 18.04 3.05 8.47
CA LEU A 82 17.53 3.17 9.83
C LEU A 82 16.52 2.04 9.98
N PRO A 83 16.34 1.49 11.20
CA PRO A 83 15.56 0.27 11.41
C PRO A 83 14.19 0.39 10.75
N HIS A 84 13.81 -0.67 10.03
CA HIS A 84 12.60 -0.74 9.21
C HIS A 84 11.40 -0.10 9.94
N PRO A 85 10.48 0.58 9.22
CA PRO A 85 9.20 0.95 9.83
C PRO A 85 8.63 -0.28 10.55
N ASN A 86 8.39 -0.12 11.85
CA ASN A 86 8.02 -1.20 12.75
C ASN A 86 6.67 -0.84 13.37
N LEU A 87 5.62 -1.01 12.57
CA LEU A 87 4.26 -0.91 13.06
C LEU A 87 4.02 -1.98 14.14
N ARG A 88 3.47 -1.54 15.26
CA ARG A 88 3.02 -2.39 16.37
C ARG A 88 1.65 -1.94 16.83
N TRP A 89 0.80 -2.91 17.13
CA TRP A 89 -0.49 -2.65 17.78
C TRP A 89 -0.26 -2.26 19.24
N SER A 90 -1.13 -1.41 19.77
CA SER A 90 -1.23 -1.25 21.21
C SER A 90 -1.85 -2.51 21.83
N PRO A 91 -1.52 -2.87 23.07
CA PRO A 91 -1.99 -4.12 23.69
C PRO A 91 -3.51 -4.22 23.84
N ASP A 92 -4.21 -3.09 23.81
CA ASP A 92 -5.66 -2.92 23.90
C ASP A 92 -6.38 -3.04 22.55
N GLY A 93 -5.66 -3.11 21.43
CA GLY A 93 -6.19 -3.44 20.10
C GLY A 93 -6.59 -2.25 19.24
#